data_AF-A0A227J5Q6-F1
#
_entry.id   AF-A0A227J5Q6-F1
#
_cell.length_a   1.000
_cell.length_b   1.000
_cell.length_c   1.000
_cell.angle_alpha   90.00
_cell.angle_beta   90.00
_cell.angle_gamma   90.00
#
_symmetry.space_group_name_H-M   'P 1'
#
loop_
_entity.id
_entity.type
_entity.pdbx_description
1 polymer ?
#
loop_
_entity_poly.entity_id
_entity_poly.type
_entity_poly.pdbx_seq_one_letter_code
_entity_poly.pdbx_strand_id
1 'polypeptide(L)'
;GVCLTVIDFGSNYYSADLSLETLKKTGFANYQVGEKVNLEKAMLPTTRFGGHIVSGHVDGVGEIVERNQVGRAIEFWVAMPAEISKYVAEKGSITVDGISLTVNDLRKNAFKLTIVPHTSEE
;
A
#
# COMPACT_ATOMS: atom_id res chain seq x y z
N GLY A 1 -0.97 0.13 4.08
CA GLY A 1 -1.27 1.29 4.94
C GLY A 1 -2.60 1.06 5.62
N VAL A 2 -2.58 0.22 6.64
CA VAL A 2 -3.77 -0.15 7.41
C VAL A 2 -3.99 0.92 8.48
N CYS A 3 -5.20 1.48 8.57
CA CYS A 3 -5.52 2.41 9.64
C CYS A 3 -5.62 1.64 10.97
N LEU A 4 -4.83 2.05 11.96
CA LEU A 4 -4.75 1.42 13.28
C LEU A 4 -4.84 2.47 14.38
N THR A 5 -5.48 2.11 15.50
CA THR A 5 -5.56 2.96 16.69
C THR A 5 -4.41 2.62 17.63
N VAL A 6 -3.63 3.63 17.98
CA VAL A 6 -2.54 3.51 18.97
C VAL A 6 -3.13 3.26 20.35
N ILE A 7 -2.70 2.18 21.00
CA ILE A 7 -3.11 1.83 22.38
C ILE A 7 -2.01 2.10 23.42
N ASP A 8 -0.75 2.11 22.99
CA ASP A 8 0.41 2.48 23.80
C ASP A 8 1.52 3.02 22.88
N PHE A 9 2.37 3.91 23.39
CA PHE A 9 3.53 4.41 22.64
C PHE A 9 4.62 4.95 23.56
N GLY A 10 5.86 4.88 23.07
CA GLY A 10 7.03 5.43 23.72
C GLY A 10 7.91 6.21 22.74
N SER A 11 9.17 6.42 23.11
CA SER A 11 10.13 7.18 22.32
C SER A 11 10.45 6.55 20.95
N ASN A 12 10.34 5.23 20.84
CA ASN A 12 10.77 4.45 19.68
C ASN A 12 9.82 3.28 19.36
N TYR A 13 8.61 3.28 19.91
CA TYR A 13 7.60 2.25 19.64
C TYR A 13 6.19 2.81 19.70
N TYR A 14 5.27 2.11 19.05
CA TYR A 14 3.85 2.18 19.35
C TYR A 14 3.26 0.77 19.31
N SER A 15 2.11 0.59 19.92
CA SER A 15 1.32 -0.63 19.88
C SER A 15 -0.08 -0.32 19.39
N ALA A 16 -0.68 -1.26 18.69
CA ALA A 16 -2.06 -1.19 18.20
C ALA A 16 -2.66 -2.58 18.18
N ASP A 17 -3.97 -2.66 18.41
CA ASP A 17 -4.71 -3.91 18.28
C ASP A 17 -5.11 -4.16 16.82
N LEU A 18 -5.08 -5.43 16.42
CA LEU A 18 -5.52 -5.88 15.11
C LEU A 18 -6.86 -6.59 15.24
N SER A 19 -7.82 -6.17 14.40
CA SER A 19 -9.07 -6.91 14.26
C SER A 19 -8.86 -8.18 13.44
N LEU A 20 -9.78 -9.15 13.57
CA LEU A 20 -9.78 -10.33 12.71
C LEU A 20 -9.97 -9.97 11.22
N GLU A 21 -10.72 -8.91 10.92
CA GLU A 21 -10.87 -8.43 9.54
C GLU A 21 -9.55 -7.92 8.99
N THR A 22 -8.80 -7.14 9.79
CA THR A 22 -7.46 -6.66 9.44
C THR A 22 -6.52 -7.82 9.11
N LEU A 23 -6.50 -8.86 9.95
CA LEU A 23 -5.68 -10.05 9.71
C LEU A 23 -6.08 -10.76 8.40
N LYS A 24 -7.38 -10.86 8.09
CA LYS A 24 -7.86 -11.52 6.87
C LYS A 24 -7.56 -10.74 5.59
N LYS A 25 -7.50 -9.41 5.66
CA LYS A 25 -7.46 -8.52 4.49
C LYS A 25 -6.08 -7.94 4.18
N THR A 26 -5.08 -8.19 5.02
CA THR A 26 -3.79 -7.50 4.94
C THR A 26 -2.62 -8.47 5.14
N GLY A 27 -1.39 -8.00 4.86
CA GLY A 27 -0.17 -8.77 5.10
C GLY A 27 0.11 -9.12 6.57
N PHE A 28 -0.58 -8.47 7.53
CA PHE A 28 -0.34 -8.68 8.97
C PHE A 28 -0.56 -10.11 9.44
N ALA A 29 -1.31 -10.95 8.71
CA ALA A 29 -1.43 -12.37 9.04
C ALA A 29 -0.08 -13.13 8.95
N ASN A 30 0.87 -12.62 8.16
CA ASN A 30 2.13 -13.30 7.88
C ASN A 30 3.34 -12.59 8.50
N TYR A 31 3.21 -11.31 8.87
CA TYR A 31 4.31 -10.51 9.38
C TYR A 31 4.94 -11.10 10.64
N GLN A 32 6.26 -11.08 10.68
CA GLN A 32 7.08 -11.52 11.80
C GLN A 32 7.84 -10.36 12.44
N VAL A 33 8.32 -10.60 13.66
CA VAL A 33 9.22 -9.67 14.35
C VAL A 33 10.46 -9.39 13.50
N GLY A 34 10.77 -8.11 13.30
CA GLY A 34 11.91 -7.64 12.50
C GLY A 34 11.55 -7.24 11.08
N GLU A 35 10.33 -7.50 10.61
CA GLU A 35 9.86 -6.97 9.34
C GLU A 35 9.68 -5.46 9.38
N LYS A 36 9.97 -4.82 8.24
CA LYS A 36 9.77 -3.37 8.06
C LYS A 36 8.37 -3.11 7.54
N VAL A 37 7.80 -2.00 7.98
CA VAL A 37 6.49 -1.53 7.53
C VAL A 37 6.56 -0.05 7.18
N ASN A 38 5.74 0.37 6.22
CA ASN A 38 5.52 1.78 5.94
C ASN A 38 4.63 2.39 7.02
N LEU A 39 4.95 3.60 7.47
CA LEU A 39 4.19 4.34 8.48
C LEU A 39 3.81 5.71 7.95
N GLU A 40 2.55 6.07 8.13
CA GLU A 40 2.04 7.41 7.82
C GLU A 40 1.13 7.87 8.97
N LYS A 41 1.28 9.13 9.40
CA LYS A 41 0.40 9.71 10.43
C LYS A 41 -0.94 10.09 9.81
N ALA A 42 -2.01 9.94 10.58
CA ALA A 42 -3.32 10.45 10.19
C ALA A 42 -3.25 11.98 9.93
N MET A 43 -3.91 12.41 8.86
CA MET A 43 -3.95 13.80 8.42
C MET A 43 -5.36 14.38 8.50
N LEU A 44 -5.46 15.69 8.72
CA LEU A 44 -6.74 16.39 8.65
C LEU A 44 -7.18 16.53 7.19
N PRO A 45 -8.48 16.46 6.88
CA PRO A 45 -9.00 16.64 5.52
C PRO A 45 -8.75 18.04 4.95
N THR A 46 -8.38 19.00 5.79
CA THR A 46 -8.07 20.39 5.43
C THR A 46 -6.58 20.62 5.18
N THR A 47 -5.73 19.61 5.37
CA THR A 47 -4.29 19.72 5.15
C THR A 47 -3.91 19.31 3.73
N ARG A 48 -2.66 19.58 3.34
CA ARG A 48 -2.17 19.31 1.98
C ARG A 48 -2.01 17.81 1.75
N PHE A 49 -2.67 17.28 0.72
CA PHE A 49 -2.47 15.93 0.23
C PHE A 49 -1.37 15.91 -0.84
N GLY A 50 -0.31 15.14 -0.62
CA GLY A 50 0.77 14.93 -1.60
C GLY A 50 0.45 13.86 -2.65
N GLY A 51 -0.54 13.00 -2.37
CA GLY A 51 -1.09 11.99 -3.26
C GLY A 51 -2.61 12.10 -3.36
N HIS A 52 -3.29 10.96 -3.36
CA HIS A 52 -4.76 10.90 -3.26
C HIS A 52 -5.22 10.67 -1.81
N ILE A 53 -6.54 10.72 -1.57
CA ILE A 53 -7.11 10.43 -0.26
C ILE A 53 -7.04 8.93 0.00
N VAL A 54 -6.38 8.56 1.11
CA VAL A 54 -6.26 7.17 1.57
C VAL A 54 -6.95 7.03 2.92
N SER A 55 -7.97 6.17 3.01
CA SER A 55 -8.72 5.92 4.25
C SER A 55 -8.00 4.95 5.20
N GLY A 56 -7.08 4.15 4.67
CA GLY A 56 -6.43 3.05 5.38
C GLY A 56 -7.30 1.81 5.55
N HIS A 57 -8.45 1.73 4.88
CA HIS A 57 -9.26 0.50 4.78
C HIS A 57 -8.78 -0.31 3.59
N VAL A 58 -8.18 -1.48 3.85
CA VAL A 58 -7.57 -2.31 2.80
C VAL A 58 -8.60 -3.28 2.22
N ASP A 59 -8.73 -3.28 0.89
CA ASP A 59 -9.69 -4.14 0.18
C ASP A 59 -9.21 -5.60 0.04
N GLY A 60 -7.89 -5.81 -0.06
CA GLY A 60 -7.26 -7.12 -0.18
C GLY A 60 -5.74 -7.05 -0.38
N VAL A 61 -5.13 -8.22 -0.53
CA VAL A 61 -3.69 -8.39 -0.76
C VAL A 61 -3.44 -8.72 -2.23
N GLY A 62 -2.50 -8.00 -2.85
CA GLY A 62 -1.99 -8.31 -4.18
C GLY A 62 -0.66 -9.07 -4.12
N GLU A 63 -0.28 -9.71 -5.22
CA GLU A 63 0.98 -10.46 -5.35
C GLU A 63 1.86 -9.81 -6.42
N ILE A 64 3.12 -9.54 -6.09
CA ILE A 64 4.10 -9.09 -7.10
C ILE A 64 4.43 -10.29 -8.00
N VAL A 65 4.01 -10.22 -9.26
CA VAL A 65 4.22 -11.30 -10.25
C VAL A 65 5.38 -11.01 -11.20
N GLU A 66 5.74 -9.74 -11.38
CA GLU A 66 6.93 -9.36 -12.15
C GLU A 66 7.60 -8.13 -11.52
N ARG A 67 8.94 -8.08 -11.61
CA ARG A 67 9.76 -6.94 -11.18
C ARG A 67 10.85 -6.70 -12.23
N ASN A 68 10.80 -5.54 -12.88
CA ASN A 68 11.70 -5.20 -13.97
C ASN A 68 12.44 -3.89 -13.67
N GLN A 69 13.76 -3.86 -13.84
CA GLN A 69 14.54 -2.63 -13.76
C GLN A 69 14.43 -1.88 -15.09
N VAL A 70 13.98 -0.62 -15.08
CA VAL A 70 13.83 0.22 -16.27
C VAL A 70 14.53 1.55 -16.05
N GLY A 71 15.76 1.66 -16.55
CA GLY A 71 16.63 2.79 -16.28
C GLY A 71 16.85 2.93 -14.76
N ARG A 72 16.46 4.08 -14.20
CA ARG A 72 16.53 4.34 -12.74
C ARG A 72 15.28 3.90 -11.97
N ALA A 73 14.20 3.54 -12.65
CA ALA A 73 12.95 3.14 -12.00
C ALA A 73 12.84 1.61 -11.91
N ILE A 74 11.99 1.14 -10.99
CA ILE A 74 11.61 -0.27 -10.91
C ILE A 74 10.13 -0.37 -11.30
N GLU A 75 9.85 -1.20 -12.29
CA GLU A 75 8.48 -1.55 -12.64
C GLU A 75 8.05 -2.82 -11.92
N PHE A 76 6.84 -2.80 -11.36
CA PHE A 76 6.21 -3.95 -10.74
C PHE A 76 4.90 -4.26 -11.46
N TRP A 77 4.66 -5.54 -11.74
CA TRP A 77 3.32 -6.02 -12.02
C TRP A 77 2.77 -6.68 -10.77
N VAL A 78 1.60 -6.22 -10.33
CA VAL A 78 0.94 -6.71 -9.13
C VAL A 78 -0.37 -7.37 -9.54
N ALA A 79 -0.47 -8.68 -9.35
CA ALA A 79 -1.71 -9.42 -9.48
C ALA A 79 -2.68 -9.01 -8.38
N MET A 80 -3.95 -8.89 -8.73
CA MET A 80 -4.99 -8.38 -7.84
C MET A 80 -6.20 -9.32 -7.78
N PRO A 81 -6.92 -9.38 -6.65
CA PRO A 81 -8.19 -10.10 -6.56
C PRO A 81 -9.21 -9.63 -7.61
N ALA A 82 -10.00 -10.56 -8.12
CA ALA A 82 -10.97 -10.27 -9.19
C ALA A 82 -12.03 -9.26 -8.72
N GLU A 83 -12.39 -9.30 -7.44
CA GLU A 83 -13.40 -8.45 -6.80
C GLU A 83 -13.02 -6.97 -6.87
N ILE A 84 -11.71 -6.65 -6.85
CA ILE A 84 -11.21 -5.27 -6.87
C ILE A 84 -10.90 -4.73 -8.26
N SER A 85 -10.73 -5.62 -9.25
CA SER A 85 -10.31 -5.27 -10.62
C SER A 85 -11.13 -4.16 -11.29
N LYS A 86 -12.45 -4.15 -11.05
CA LYS A 86 -13.37 -3.15 -11.64
C LYS A 86 -13.18 -1.72 -11.10
N TYR A 87 -12.44 -1.55 -10.00
CA TYR A 87 -12.14 -0.25 -9.40
C TYR A 87 -10.77 0.30 -9.81
N VAL A 88 -9.97 -0.50 -10.50
CA VAL A 88 -8.61 -0.13 -10.92
C VAL A 88 -8.65 0.31 -12.38
N ALA A 89 -8.27 1.55 -12.63
CA ALA A 89 -8.21 2.14 -13.96
C ALA A 89 -6.78 2.53 -14.33
N GLU A 90 -6.41 2.40 -15.60
CA GLU A 90 -5.16 2.95 -16.09
C GLU A 90 -5.12 4.46 -15.86
N LYS A 91 -3.97 4.98 -15.41
CA LYS A 91 -3.74 6.36 -14.94
C LYS A 91 -4.58 6.76 -13.71
N GLY A 92 -5.33 5.83 -13.14
CA GLY A 92 -5.98 5.98 -11.85
C GLY A 92 -4.97 5.97 -10.70
N SER A 93 -5.45 6.39 -9.53
CA SER A 93 -4.70 6.28 -8.27
C SER A 93 -4.96 4.92 -7.63
N ILE A 94 -3.93 4.36 -7.00
CA ILE A 94 -4.02 3.15 -6.20
C ILE A 94 -3.11 3.28 -4.98
N THR A 95 -3.51 2.70 -3.85
CA THR A 95 -2.65 2.63 -2.66
C THR A 95 -2.11 1.22 -2.51
N VAL A 96 -0.79 1.07 -2.44
CA VAL A 96 -0.12 -0.21 -2.14
C VAL A 96 0.78 -0.01 -0.93
N ASP A 97 0.58 -0.80 0.11
CA ASP A 97 1.30 -0.69 1.39
C ASP A 97 1.34 0.72 1.99
N GLY A 98 0.31 1.53 1.72
CA GLY A 98 0.18 2.90 2.24
C GLY A 98 0.80 3.97 1.33
N ILE A 99 1.44 3.56 0.24
CA ILE A 99 2.03 4.48 -0.74
C ILE A 99 0.98 4.80 -1.79
N SER A 100 0.70 6.09 -1.98
CA SER A 100 -0.11 6.58 -3.10
C SER A 100 0.66 6.47 -4.40
N LEU A 101 0.18 5.66 -5.34
CA LEU A 101 0.82 5.39 -6.62
C LEU A 101 -0.14 5.58 -7.79
N THR A 102 0.42 5.69 -8.99
CA THR A 102 -0.33 5.74 -10.25
C THR A 102 -0.30 4.37 -10.92
N VAL A 103 -1.45 3.91 -11.41
CA VAL A 103 -1.52 2.72 -12.26
C VAL A 103 -0.99 3.07 -13.64
N ASN A 104 0.18 2.55 -14.01
CA ASN A 104 0.81 2.87 -15.28
C ASN A 104 0.21 2.11 -16.47
N ASP A 105 -0.31 0.90 -16.22
CA ASP A 105 -0.83 -0.03 -17.23
C ASP A 105 -1.71 -1.11 -16.56
N LEU A 106 -2.57 -1.78 -17.32
CA LEU A 106 -3.57 -2.72 -16.80
C LEU A 106 -3.67 -3.99 -17.65
N ARG A 107 -3.62 -5.14 -16.99
CA ARG A 107 -4.01 -6.45 -17.51
C ARG A 107 -5.32 -6.88 -16.85
N LYS A 108 -5.94 -7.96 -17.35
CA LYS A 108 -7.21 -8.49 -16.82
C LYS A 108 -7.22 -8.70 -15.30
N ASN A 109 -6.10 -9.11 -14.72
CA ASN A 109 -5.96 -9.46 -13.30
C ASN A 109 -4.72 -8.85 -12.64
N ALA A 110 -4.06 -7.87 -13.26
CA ALA A 110 -2.85 -7.27 -12.72
C ALA A 110 -2.70 -5.82 -13.17
N PHE A 111 -2.06 -4.98 -12.36
CA PHE A 111 -1.76 -3.60 -12.69
C PHE A 111 -0.25 -3.35 -12.63
N LYS A 112 0.23 -2.39 -13.43
CA LYS A 112 1.63 -1.98 -13.44
C LYS A 112 1.84 -0.75 -12.59
N LEU A 113 2.91 -0.77 -11.81
CA LEU A 113 3.44 0.37 -11.05
C LEU A 113 4.86 0.67 -11.54
N THR A 114 5.20 1.95 -11.61
CA THR A 114 6.57 2.41 -11.84
C THR A 114 7.05 3.20 -10.61
N ILE A 115 8.00 2.64 -9.88
CA ILE A 115 8.58 3.24 -8.68
C ILE A 115 9.84 4.00 -9.05
N VAL A 116 9.83 5.31 -8.82
CA VAL A 116 10.98 6.19 -9.05
C VAL A 116 12.00 6.11 -7.91
N PRO A 117 13.29 6.44 -8.13
CA PRO A 117 14.34 6.31 -7.12
C PRO A 117 14.00 6.86 -5.75
N HIS A 118 13.45 8.08 -5.70
CA HIS A 118 13.10 8.73 -4.45
C HIS A 118 12.11 7.88 -3.62
N THR A 119 11.06 7.34 -4.25
CA THR A 119 10.07 6.49 -3.57
C THR A 119 10.64 5.14 -3.12
N SER A 120 11.68 4.63 -3.78
CA SER A 120 12.33 3.37 -3.37
C SER A 120 13.37 3.52 -2.26
N GLU A 121 13.82 4.74 -1.99
CA GLU A 121 14.83 5.05 -0.98
C GLU A 121 14.22 5.38 0.39
N GLU A 122 12.94 5.77 0.43
CA GLU A 122 12.15 5.98 1.65
C GLU A 122 11.62 4.66 2.24
#